data_AF-A0A914ZPP1-F1
#
_entry.id   AF-A0A914ZPP1-F1
#
_cell.length_a   1.000
_cell.length_b   1.000
_cell.length_c   1.000
_cell.angle_alpha   90.00
_cell.angle_beta   90.00
_cell.angle_gamma   90.00
#
_symmetry.space_group_name_H-M   'P 1'
#
loop_
_entity.id
_entity.type
_entity.pdbx_description
1 polymer ?
#
loop_
_entity_poly.entity_id
_entity_poly.type
_entity_poly.pdbx_seq_one_letter_code
_entity_poly.pdbx_strand_id
1 'polypeptide(L)'
;MAEIVLNVDKTTPELRTGGDYEKIFKETQAMLEQKSAEASNILETQENELPEYAADALRLAAGNANLLLKKKMPRFAELVAKNLNPIKGDTQPATLDDLGGYWELISIELNGVKRLFAEVDELRRNGWQKASTSTNGQLSPQSGLKPVTAKLAATSGVVKNRNTSVMASTRNDESRKAAETKRRRELAEVMRKQRERMLGEKNASSEGMQSNGHFIC
;
A
#
# COMPACT_ATOMS: atom_id res chain seq x y z
N MET A 1 -7.15 16.82 -39.62
CA MET A 1 -7.45 15.39 -39.48
C MET A 1 -6.30 14.59 -40.05
N ALA A 2 -5.62 13.84 -39.21
CA ALA A 2 -4.83 12.66 -39.59
C ALA A 2 -4.68 11.86 -38.29
N GLU A 3 -5.56 10.88 -38.10
CA GLU A 3 -5.47 9.92 -37.01
C GLU A 3 -4.18 9.11 -37.18
N ILE A 4 -3.30 9.20 -36.17
CA ILE A 4 -2.25 8.22 -35.97
C ILE A 4 -2.98 6.98 -35.45
N VAL A 5 -3.22 6.04 -36.35
CA VAL A 5 -3.66 4.69 -36.03
C VAL A 5 -2.61 4.10 -35.09
N LEU A 6 -2.95 3.99 -33.80
CA LEU A 6 -2.16 3.25 -32.85
C LEU A 6 -2.20 1.78 -33.31
N ASN A 7 -1.11 1.34 -33.94
CA ASN A 7 -0.82 -0.07 -34.14
C ASN A 7 -0.74 -0.76 -32.77
N VAL A 8 -1.87 -1.25 -32.29
CA VAL A 8 -2.02 -2.21 -31.18
C VAL A 8 -1.59 -3.59 -31.69
N ASP A 9 -0.31 -3.73 -32.09
CA ASP A 9 0.35 -5.04 -32.27
C ASP A 9 1.81 -4.84 -32.70
N LYS A 10 2.68 -4.42 -31.75
CA LYS A 10 4.12 -4.63 -31.87
C LYS A 10 4.72 -5.03 -30.52
N THR A 11 4.95 -6.34 -30.43
CA THR A 11 6.13 -6.99 -29.85
C THR A 11 6.38 -6.74 -28.37
N THR A 12 5.80 -7.61 -27.52
CA THR A 12 6.53 -8.11 -26.36
C THR A 12 7.93 -8.47 -26.84
N PRO A 13 9.03 -7.98 -26.22
CA PRO A 13 10.36 -8.45 -26.57
C PRO A 13 10.32 -9.97 -26.45
N GLU A 14 10.50 -10.65 -27.56
CA GLU A 14 10.45 -12.10 -27.59
C GLU A 14 11.75 -12.57 -26.94
N LEU A 15 11.70 -12.73 -25.61
CA LEU A 15 12.79 -13.27 -24.80
C LEU A 15 12.95 -14.74 -25.22
N ARG A 16 13.73 -14.96 -26.28
CA ARG A 16 13.84 -16.26 -26.96
C ARG A 16 15.09 -17.02 -26.57
N THR A 17 16.02 -16.36 -25.91
CA THR A 17 17.31 -16.93 -25.53
C THR A 17 17.68 -16.55 -24.09
N GLY A 18 18.55 -17.35 -23.47
CA GLY A 18 19.14 -16.99 -22.17
C GLY A 18 19.85 -15.64 -22.17
N GLY A 19 20.40 -15.21 -23.31
CA GLY A 19 21.04 -13.91 -23.47
C GLY A 19 20.03 -12.75 -23.43
N ASP A 20 18.83 -12.94 -23.97
CA ASP A 20 17.75 -11.94 -23.87
C ASP A 20 17.33 -11.76 -22.41
N TYR A 21 17.23 -12.86 -21.67
CA TYR A 21 16.93 -12.84 -20.24
C TYR A 21 18.07 -12.22 -19.41
N GLU A 22 19.33 -12.45 -19.78
CA GLU A 22 20.47 -11.79 -19.13
C GLU A 22 20.44 -10.26 -19.34
N LYS A 23 20.10 -9.83 -20.55
CA LYS A 23 20.00 -8.42 -20.90
C LYS A 23 18.89 -7.73 -20.12
N ILE A 24 17.68 -8.29 -20.12
CA ILE A 24 16.55 -7.69 -19.37
C ILE A 24 16.77 -7.75 -17.86
N PHE A 25 17.46 -8.78 -17.35
CA PHE A 25 17.88 -8.87 -15.96
C PHE A 25 18.80 -7.69 -15.59
N LYS A 26 19.87 -7.47 -16.36
CA LYS A 26 20.84 -6.37 -16.11
C LYS A 26 20.18 -5.00 -16.22
N GLU A 27 19.38 -4.78 -17.25
CA GLU A 27 18.63 -3.52 -17.44
C GLU A 27 17.69 -3.25 -16.25
N THR A 28 16.95 -4.27 -15.81
CA THR A 28 16.02 -4.15 -14.69
C THR A 28 16.74 -3.93 -13.36
N GLN A 29 17.84 -4.65 -13.13
CA GLN A 29 18.62 -4.49 -11.91
C GLN A 29 19.19 -3.07 -11.80
N ALA A 30 19.83 -2.59 -12.88
CA ALA A 30 20.40 -1.24 -12.92
C ALA A 30 19.33 -0.17 -12.70
N MET A 31 18.17 -0.31 -13.33
CA MET A 31 17.05 0.63 -13.13
C MET A 31 16.56 0.64 -11.68
N LEU A 32 16.39 -0.53 -11.06
CA LEU A 32 15.95 -0.63 -9.66
C LEU A 32 16.97 -0.04 -8.69
N GLU A 33 18.26 -0.35 -8.88
CA GLU A 33 19.35 0.17 -8.05
C GLU A 33 19.46 1.70 -8.18
N GLN A 34 19.38 2.22 -9.40
CA GLN A 34 19.42 3.66 -9.65
C GLN A 34 18.22 4.36 -9.00
N LYS A 35 17.00 3.89 -9.26
CA LYS A 35 15.78 4.52 -8.73
C LYS A 35 15.68 4.40 -7.21
N SER A 36 16.09 3.28 -6.62
CA SER A 36 16.09 3.13 -5.16
C SER A 36 17.15 4.01 -4.49
N ALA A 37 18.35 4.11 -5.07
CA ALA A 37 19.40 5.00 -4.58
C ALA A 37 19.00 6.48 -4.68
N GLU A 38 18.40 6.88 -5.79
CA GLU A 38 17.87 8.24 -5.97
C GLU A 38 16.83 8.58 -4.90
N ALA A 39 15.84 7.70 -4.69
CA ALA A 39 14.81 7.90 -3.68
C ALA A 39 15.38 7.96 -2.26
N SER A 40 16.34 7.08 -1.92
CA SER A 40 17.03 7.11 -0.62
C SER A 40 17.84 8.39 -0.42
N ASN A 41 18.53 8.88 -1.46
CA ASN A 41 19.29 10.12 -1.38
C ASN A 41 18.39 11.34 -1.19
N ILE A 42 17.22 11.37 -1.84
CA ILE A 42 16.22 12.44 -1.61
C ILE A 42 15.74 12.42 -0.16
N LEU A 43 15.45 11.24 0.39
CA LEU A 43 15.07 11.10 1.79
C LEU A 43 16.19 11.59 2.72
N GLU A 44 17.45 11.22 2.48
CA GLU A 44 18.57 11.62 3.33
C GLU A 44 18.86 13.13 3.28
N THR A 45 18.72 13.75 2.11
CA THR A 45 19.11 15.16 1.90
C THR A 45 17.97 16.16 2.13
N GLN A 46 16.71 15.75 1.99
CA GLN A 46 15.54 16.65 1.98
C GLN A 46 14.44 16.24 2.97
N GLU A 47 14.69 15.32 3.93
CA GLU A 47 13.62 14.78 4.81
C GLU A 47 12.78 15.86 5.48
N ASN A 48 13.41 16.93 5.97
CA ASN A 48 12.74 18.01 6.70
C ASN A 48 11.94 18.97 5.81
N GLU A 49 12.17 18.94 4.49
CA GLU A 49 11.53 19.82 3.50
C GLU A 49 10.40 19.11 2.75
N LEU A 50 10.36 17.77 2.83
CA LEU A 50 9.36 16.94 2.18
C LEU A 50 8.08 16.84 3.02
N PRO A 51 6.90 17.02 2.40
CA PRO A 51 5.65 16.63 3.04
C PRO A 51 5.65 15.14 3.39
N GLU A 52 5.07 14.76 4.54
CA GLU A 52 5.10 13.37 5.03
C GLU A 52 4.61 12.35 3.99
N TYR A 53 3.57 12.68 3.21
CA TYR A 53 3.07 11.76 2.18
C TYR A 53 4.07 11.53 1.03
N ALA A 54 4.91 12.52 0.71
CA ALA A 54 5.94 12.38 -0.31
C ALA A 54 7.10 11.55 0.22
N ALA A 55 7.50 11.77 1.48
CA ALA A 55 8.49 10.94 2.17
C ALA A 55 8.02 9.48 2.26
N ASP A 56 6.75 9.24 2.61
CA ASP A 56 6.16 7.90 2.65
C ASP A 56 6.13 7.24 1.27
N ALA A 57 5.79 7.97 0.21
CA ALA A 57 5.83 7.45 -1.16
C ALA A 57 7.26 7.05 -1.56
N LEU A 58 8.26 7.87 -1.23
CA LEU A 58 9.69 7.57 -1.47
C LEU A 58 10.15 6.33 -0.68
N ARG A 59 9.83 6.26 0.63
CA ARG A 59 10.17 5.10 1.48
C ARG A 59 9.52 3.83 0.95
N LEU A 60 8.26 3.91 0.54
CA LEU A 60 7.53 2.79 -0.05
C LEU A 60 8.16 2.34 -1.37
N ALA A 61 8.44 3.27 -2.29
CA ALA A 61 9.04 2.95 -3.59
C ALA A 61 10.44 2.33 -3.44
N ALA A 62 11.33 2.98 -2.66
CA ALA A 62 12.68 2.50 -2.40
C ALA A 62 12.67 1.14 -1.70
N GLY A 63 11.80 0.97 -0.69
CA GLY A 63 11.65 -0.29 0.03
C GLY A 63 11.23 -1.44 -0.87
N ASN A 64 10.23 -1.24 -1.74
CA ASN A 64 9.78 -2.28 -2.67
C ASN A 64 10.84 -2.61 -3.73
N ALA A 65 11.54 -1.61 -4.26
CA ALA A 65 12.64 -1.82 -5.21
C ALA A 65 13.77 -2.66 -4.58
N ASN A 66 14.20 -2.28 -3.38
CA ASN A 66 15.22 -3.01 -2.62
C ASN A 66 14.76 -4.42 -2.24
N LEU A 67 13.47 -4.61 -1.98
CA LEU A 67 12.91 -5.93 -1.72
C LEU A 67 13.01 -6.84 -2.94
N LEU A 68 12.65 -6.32 -4.13
CA LEU A 68 12.74 -7.06 -5.39
C LEU A 68 14.19 -7.42 -5.71
N LEU A 69 15.11 -6.45 -5.57
CA LEU A 69 16.56 -6.63 -5.72
C LEU A 69 17.14 -7.70 -4.79
N LYS A 70 16.72 -7.75 -3.52
CA LYS A 70 17.28 -8.70 -2.54
C LYS A 70 16.61 -10.07 -2.58
N LYS A 71 15.33 -10.14 -2.93
CA LYS A 71 14.54 -11.38 -2.81
C LYS A 71 14.36 -12.15 -4.11
N LYS A 72 14.23 -11.46 -5.26
CA LYS A 72 13.88 -12.12 -6.52
C LYS A 72 15.02 -12.11 -7.53
N MET A 73 15.74 -11.01 -7.63
CA MET A 73 16.84 -10.86 -8.58
C MET A 73 17.97 -11.89 -8.42
N PRO A 74 18.41 -12.28 -7.20
CA PRO A 74 19.51 -13.25 -7.07
C PRO A 74 19.14 -14.62 -7.65
N ARG A 75 17.92 -15.09 -7.38
CA ARG A 75 17.44 -16.37 -7.93
C ARG A 75 17.32 -16.32 -9.45
N PHE A 76 16.88 -15.20 -10.01
CA PHE A 76 16.82 -15.08 -11.47
C PHE A 76 18.22 -15.06 -12.08
N ALA A 77 19.18 -14.39 -11.45
CA ALA A 77 20.59 -14.40 -11.85
C ALA A 77 21.15 -15.83 -11.89
N GLU A 78 20.86 -16.64 -10.86
CA GLU A 78 21.24 -18.06 -10.82
C GLU A 78 20.65 -18.85 -11.99
N LEU A 79 19.35 -18.67 -12.28
CA LEU A 79 18.68 -19.38 -13.36
C LEU A 79 19.27 -18.98 -14.72
N VAL A 80 19.51 -17.69 -14.95
CA VAL A 80 20.13 -17.19 -16.18
C VAL A 80 21.55 -17.75 -16.33
N ALA A 81 22.36 -17.73 -15.26
CA ALA A 81 23.72 -18.26 -15.27
C ALA A 81 23.75 -19.76 -15.57
N LYS A 82 22.83 -20.55 -14.98
CA LYS A 82 22.66 -21.98 -15.25
C LYS A 82 22.23 -22.28 -16.68
N ASN A 83 21.36 -21.45 -17.24
CA ASN A 83 20.89 -21.61 -18.63
C ASN A 83 22.00 -21.28 -19.64
N LEU A 84 22.79 -20.23 -19.38
CA LEU A 84 23.90 -19.81 -20.25
C LEU A 84 25.12 -20.73 -20.14
N ASN A 85 25.36 -21.35 -18.97
CA ASN A 85 26.50 -22.19 -18.70
C ASN A 85 26.05 -23.56 -18.15
N PRO A 86 25.44 -24.43 -18.99
CA PRO A 86 24.96 -25.73 -18.53
C PRO A 86 26.13 -26.64 -18.13
N ILE A 87 26.02 -27.28 -16.97
CA ILE A 87 27.01 -28.25 -16.47
C ILE A 87 26.68 -29.64 -17.03
N LYS A 88 27.67 -30.31 -17.63
CA LYS A 88 27.50 -31.68 -18.12
C LYS A 88 27.19 -32.62 -16.95
N GLY A 89 26.07 -33.35 -17.05
CA GLY A 89 25.61 -34.27 -16.02
C GLY A 89 24.72 -33.64 -14.94
N ASP A 90 24.34 -32.37 -15.08
CA ASP A 90 23.30 -31.77 -14.25
C ASP A 90 21.95 -32.45 -14.52
N THR A 91 21.29 -32.90 -13.46
CA THR A 91 19.98 -33.54 -13.53
C THR A 91 18.84 -32.53 -13.66
N GLN A 92 19.08 -31.25 -13.36
CA GLN A 92 18.09 -30.18 -13.42
C GLN A 92 18.65 -28.91 -14.11
N PRO A 93 18.89 -28.95 -15.42
CA PRO A 93 19.32 -27.77 -16.17
C PRO A 93 18.21 -26.70 -16.18
N ALA A 94 18.60 -25.42 -16.19
CA ALA A 94 17.64 -24.33 -16.34
C ALA A 94 17.18 -24.21 -17.80
N THR A 95 15.88 -24.28 -18.02
CA THR A 95 15.26 -24.17 -19.35
C THR A 95 14.79 -22.74 -19.64
N LEU A 96 14.45 -22.46 -20.90
CA LEU A 96 13.83 -21.18 -21.26
C LEU A 96 12.46 -21.00 -20.61
N ASP A 97 11.71 -22.08 -20.38
CA ASP A 97 10.43 -22.03 -19.67
C ASP A 97 10.61 -21.65 -18.19
N ASP A 98 11.66 -22.16 -17.53
CA ASP A 98 12.00 -21.77 -16.16
C ASP A 98 12.31 -20.26 -16.09
N LEU A 99 13.06 -19.74 -17.07
CA LEU A 99 13.38 -18.32 -17.16
C LEU A 99 12.13 -17.48 -17.44
N GLY A 100 11.30 -17.89 -18.39
CA GLY A 100 10.07 -17.18 -18.75
C GLY A 100 9.08 -17.12 -17.61
N GLY A 101 8.82 -18.27 -16.96
CA GLY A 101 7.90 -18.34 -15.83
C GLY A 101 8.40 -17.52 -14.63
N TYR A 102 9.68 -17.60 -14.30
CA TYR A 102 10.22 -16.79 -13.19
C TYR A 102 10.25 -15.30 -13.52
N TRP A 103 10.53 -14.94 -14.78
CA TRP A 103 10.49 -13.56 -15.24
C TRP A 103 9.08 -12.97 -15.21
N GLU A 104 8.03 -13.74 -15.49
CA GLU A 104 6.65 -13.29 -15.35
C GLU A 104 6.34 -12.87 -13.90
N LEU A 105 6.79 -13.69 -12.93
CA LEU A 105 6.64 -13.37 -11.50
C LEU A 105 7.35 -12.06 -11.14
N ILE A 106 8.60 -11.87 -11.61
CA ILE A 106 9.33 -10.60 -11.42
C ILE A 106 8.59 -9.45 -12.09
N SER A 107 8.12 -9.63 -13.33
CA SER A 107 7.49 -8.59 -14.13
C SER A 107 6.22 -8.05 -13.48
N ILE A 108 5.42 -8.92 -12.85
CA ILE A 108 4.23 -8.52 -12.09
C ILE A 108 4.62 -7.57 -10.93
N GLU A 109 5.59 -7.96 -10.11
CA GLU A 109 6.08 -7.14 -8.99
C GLU A 109 6.75 -5.84 -9.49
N LEU A 110 7.56 -5.95 -10.55
CA LEU A 110 8.25 -4.84 -11.20
C LEU A 110 7.29 -3.78 -11.72
N ASN A 111 6.16 -4.19 -12.32
CA ASN A 111 5.12 -3.25 -12.75
C ASN A 111 4.53 -2.47 -11.58
N GLY A 112 4.40 -3.11 -10.40
CA GLY A 112 4.02 -2.42 -9.16
C GLY A 112 5.05 -1.37 -8.74
N VAL A 113 6.33 -1.75 -8.72
CA VAL A 113 7.45 -0.85 -8.39
C VAL A 113 7.54 0.34 -9.35
N LYS A 114 7.39 0.09 -10.66
CA LYS A 114 7.38 1.15 -11.69
C LYS A 114 6.27 2.16 -11.46
N ARG A 115 5.06 1.72 -11.07
CA ARG A 115 3.96 2.64 -10.73
C ARG A 115 4.27 3.50 -9.52
N LEU A 116 4.88 2.93 -8.48
CA LEU A 116 5.32 3.69 -7.30
C LEU A 116 6.32 4.79 -7.68
N PHE A 117 7.31 4.47 -8.52
CA PHE A 117 8.26 5.48 -8.98
C PHE A 117 7.63 6.51 -9.93
N ALA A 118 6.65 6.14 -10.75
CA ALA A 118 5.91 7.10 -11.56
C ALA A 118 5.15 8.11 -10.70
N GLU A 119 4.54 7.66 -9.59
CA GLU A 119 3.90 8.54 -8.60
C GLU A 119 4.91 9.48 -7.94
N VAL A 120 6.08 8.96 -7.53
CA VAL A 120 7.17 9.78 -6.99
C VAL A 120 7.64 10.83 -8.02
N ASP A 121 7.83 10.43 -9.27
CA ASP A 121 8.25 11.32 -10.36
C ASP A 121 7.19 12.40 -10.64
N GLU A 122 5.90 12.08 -10.51
CA GLU A 122 4.79 13.04 -10.58
C GLU A 122 4.81 14.04 -9.42
N LEU A 123 4.95 13.56 -8.19
CA LEU A 123 5.06 14.41 -7.02
C LEU A 123 6.24 15.36 -7.16
N ARG A 124 7.40 14.86 -7.55
CA ARG A 124 8.60 15.67 -7.79
C ARG A 124 8.36 16.76 -8.84
N ARG A 125 7.73 16.43 -9.97
CA ARG A 125 7.39 17.41 -11.02
C ARG A 125 6.43 18.50 -10.53
N ASN A 126 5.56 18.17 -9.58
CA ASN A 126 4.61 19.12 -8.98
C ASN A 126 5.15 19.78 -7.69
N GLY A 127 6.48 19.84 -7.51
CA GLY A 127 7.07 20.47 -6.31
C GLY A 127 6.63 19.79 -5.01
N TRP A 128 6.49 18.47 -5.05
CA TRP A 128 6.01 17.61 -3.98
C TRP A 128 4.58 17.90 -3.52
N GLN A 129 3.76 18.63 -4.28
CA GLN A 129 2.37 18.93 -3.93
C GLN A 129 1.42 17.79 -4.32
N LYS A 130 0.38 17.52 -3.49
CA LYS A 130 -0.68 16.56 -3.84
C LYS A 130 -1.32 16.97 -5.17
N ALA A 131 -1.51 16.02 -6.08
CA ALA A 131 -2.25 16.25 -7.29
C ALA A 131 -3.61 16.86 -6.93
N SER A 132 -3.86 18.10 -7.37
CA SER A 132 -5.14 18.75 -7.17
C SER A 132 -6.15 17.97 -7.99
N THR A 133 -6.98 17.16 -7.32
CA THR A 133 -8.21 16.70 -7.93
C THR A 133 -9.01 17.95 -8.25
N SER A 134 -8.98 18.37 -9.51
CA SER A 134 -9.79 19.46 -10.02
C SER A 134 -11.26 19.03 -9.98
N THR A 135 -11.85 19.06 -8.79
CA THR A 135 -13.28 19.26 -8.62
C THR A 135 -13.46 20.77 -8.55
N ASN A 136 -13.37 21.42 -9.71
CA ASN A 136 -13.64 22.84 -9.84
C ASN A 136 -15.17 23.00 -9.82
N GLY A 137 -15.70 23.18 -8.62
CA GLY A 137 -17.10 23.44 -8.30
C GLY A 137 -17.14 24.29 -7.05
N GLN A 138 -16.78 25.56 -7.25
CA GLN A 138 -16.77 26.67 -6.30
C GLN A 138 -18.03 26.73 -5.42
N LEU A 139 -17.91 26.41 -4.12
CA LEU A 139 -18.61 27.07 -3.02
C LEU A 139 -17.71 27.02 -1.76
N SER A 140 -17.66 28.15 -1.06
CA SER A 140 -16.68 28.53 -0.04
C SER A 140 -17.01 28.00 1.38
N PRO A 141 -16.26 28.34 2.45
CA PRO A 141 -15.62 27.39 3.36
C PRO A 141 -16.42 27.11 4.64
N GLN A 142 -16.45 25.84 5.09
CA GLN A 142 -16.63 25.54 6.51
C GLN A 142 -15.59 24.52 6.98
N SER A 143 -14.64 25.06 7.76
CA SER A 143 -14.11 24.49 9.00
C SER A 143 -14.46 23.02 9.31
N GLY A 144 -13.45 22.15 9.41
CA GLY A 144 -13.66 20.85 10.04
C GLY A 144 -12.63 19.76 9.72
N LEU A 145 -11.40 19.97 10.16
CA LEU A 145 -10.45 18.97 10.66
C LEU A 145 -10.73 17.46 10.43
N LYS A 146 -9.90 16.88 9.55
CA LYS A 146 -9.10 15.63 9.70
C LYS A 146 -9.83 14.26 9.77
N PRO A 147 -9.10 13.13 9.81
CA PRO A 147 -8.88 12.25 8.64
C PRO A 147 -9.27 10.78 8.96
N VAL A 148 -9.24 9.86 8.00
CA VAL A 148 -9.16 8.40 8.26
C VAL A 148 -8.92 7.69 6.91
N THR A 149 -7.68 7.26 6.63
CA THR A 149 -7.18 5.86 6.79
C THR A 149 -8.02 4.87 5.97
N ALA A 150 -7.57 4.41 4.81
CA ALA A 150 -6.54 3.38 4.55
C ALA A 150 -7.13 1.97 4.37
N LYS A 151 -6.66 1.32 3.29
CA LYS A 151 -6.45 -0.13 3.06
C LYS A 151 -7.64 -1.08 3.23
N LEU A 152 -8.07 -1.75 2.16
CA LEU A 152 -7.50 -2.99 1.58
C LEU A 152 -7.52 -4.21 2.54
N ALA A 153 -8.37 -5.19 2.20
CA ALA A 153 -8.13 -6.64 2.29
C ALA A 153 -9.31 -7.34 1.59
N ALA A 154 -9.15 -7.90 0.39
CA ALA A 154 -8.65 -9.26 0.11
C ALA A 154 -9.57 -10.37 0.66
N THR A 155 -10.22 -11.14 -0.22
CA THR A 155 -9.86 -12.55 -0.49
C THR A 155 -10.86 -13.24 -1.44
N SER A 156 -10.27 -14.00 -2.35
CA SER A 156 -10.74 -15.07 -3.24
C SER A 156 -12.22 -15.47 -3.31
N GLY A 157 -12.68 -15.53 -4.56
CA GLY A 157 -13.15 -16.81 -5.11
C GLY A 157 -14.64 -16.88 -5.46
N VAL A 158 -14.92 -16.85 -6.77
CA VAL A 158 -15.74 -17.82 -7.53
C VAL A 158 -16.35 -17.12 -8.75
N VAL A 159 -15.96 -17.65 -9.91
CA VAL A 159 -16.45 -17.33 -11.25
C VAL A 159 -17.97 -17.51 -11.37
N LYS A 160 -18.67 -16.48 -11.88
CA LYS A 160 -19.77 -16.68 -12.84
C LYS A 160 -20.11 -15.41 -13.62
N ASN A 161 -20.02 -15.58 -14.93
CA ASN A 161 -20.47 -14.68 -15.99
C ASN A 161 -21.97 -14.32 -15.87
N ARG A 162 -22.31 -13.02 -15.99
CA ARG A 162 -23.30 -12.44 -16.93
C ARG A 162 -23.85 -11.10 -16.41
N ASN A 163 -23.94 -10.14 -17.34
CA ASN A 163 -24.58 -8.83 -17.25
C ASN A 163 -25.92 -8.85 -16.49
N THR A 164 -26.18 -7.80 -15.68
CA THR A 164 -27.31 -6.84 -15.83
C THR A 164 -27.61 -6.13 -14.50
N SER A 165 -28.03 -4.87 -14.63
CA SER A 165 -28.85 -4.11 -13.68
C SER A 165 -28.17 -3.45 -12.47
N VAL A 166 -27.73 -2.21 -12.72
CA VAL A 166 -27.70 -1.10 -11.77
C VAL A 166 -29.09 -0.98 -11.13
N MET A 167 -29.25 -1.28 -9.83
CA MET A 167 -30.31 -0.79 -8.91
C MET A 167 -30.43 -1.71 -7.67
N ALA A 168 -29.46 -1.68 -6.76
CA ALA A 168 -29.61 -2.31 -5.42
C ALA A 168 -28.70 -1.73 -4.31
N SER A 169 -28.11 -0.53 -4.49
CA SER A 169 -27.03 -0.06 -3.58
C SER A 169 -27.39 1.11 -2.64
N THR A 170 -28.67 1.42 -2.42
CA THR A 170 -29.06 2.53 -1.52
C THR A 170 -29.65 2.09 -0.18
N ARG A 171 -30.00 0.80 0.00
CA ARG A 171 -30.64 0.31 1.24
C ARG A 171 -29.68 -0.14 2.36
N ASN A 172 -28.38 -0.26 2.07
CA ASN A 172 -27.43 -0.89 3.00
C ASN A 172 -26.57 0.11 3.81
N ASP A 173 -26.62 1.41 3.48
CA ASP A 173 -25.83 2.44 4.16
C ASP A 173 -26.50 2.94 5.45
N GLU A 174 -27.81 3.18 5.41
CA GLU A 174 -28.60 3.62 6.57
C GLU A 174 -28.60 2.58 7.70
N SER A 175 -28.66 1.31 7.35
CA SER A 175 -28.62 0.19 8.31
C SER A 175 -27.28 0.08 9.03
N ARG A 176 -26.17 0.38 8.33
CA ARG A 176 -24.82 0.42 8.91
C ARG A 176 -24.63 1.63 9.82
N LYS A 177 -25.09 2.80 9.40
CA LYS A 177 -25.04 4.04 10.18
C LYS A 177 -25.90 3.98 11.45
N ALA A 178 -27.05 3.32 11.38
CA ALA A 178 -27.91 3.06 12.54
C ALA A 178 -27.26 2.09 13.55
N ALA A 179 -26.57 1.04 13.07
CA ALA A 179 -25.87 0.10 13.93
C ALA A 179 -24.68 0.74 14.65
N GLU A 180 -23.92 1.60 13.98
CA GLU A 180 -22.76 2.29 14.56
C GLU A 180 -23.18 3.34 15.59
N THR A 181 -24.22 4.12 15.30
CA THR A 181 -24.77 5.10 16.26
C THR A 181 -25.32 4.43 17.52
N LYS A 182 -25.96 3.26 17.38
CA LYS A 182 -26.41 2.46 18.53
C LYS A 182 -25.24 1.98 19.38
N ARG A 183 -24.20 1.37 18.77
CA ARG A 183 -22.99 0.92 19.50
C ARG A 183 -22.30 2.07 20.22
N ARG A 184 -22.22 3.25 19.60
CA ARG A 184 -21.58 4.43 20.21
C ARG A 184 -22.33 4.94 21.44
N ARG A 185 -23.67 4.90 21.42
CA ARG A 185 -24.49 5.27 22.59
C ARG A 185 -24.34 4.27 23.73
N GLU A 186 -24.37 2.97 23.42
CA GLU A 186 -24.20 1.91 24.41
C GLU A 186 -22.83 1.99 25.10
N LEU A 187 -21.75 2.20 24.34
CA LEU A 187 -20.40 2.41 24.90
C LEU A 187 -20.32 3.66 25.79
N ALA A 188 -20.94 4.77 25.38
CA ALA A 188 -20.97 5.98 26.18
C ALA A 188 -21.73 5.79 27.51
N GLU A 189 -22.82 5.01 27.49
CA GLU A 189 -23.61 4.71 28.68
C GLU A 189 -22.87 3.75 29.63
N VAL A 190 -22.17 2.75 29.10
CA VAL A 190 -21.30 1.87 29.88
C VAL A 190 -20.18 2.67 30.56
N MET A 191 -19.54 3.59 29.82
CA MET A 191 -18.49 4.46 30.38
C MET A 191 -19.03 5.42 31.44
N ARG A 192 -20.24 5.96 31.25
CA ARG A 192 -20.91 6.81 32.26
C ARG A 192 -21.18 6.02 33.54
N LYS A 193 -21.73 4.81 33.43
CA LYS A 193 -22.04 3.93 34.56
C LYS A 193 -20.78 3.47 35.29
N GLN A 194 -19.68 3.21 34.56
CA GLN A 194 -18.39 2.88 35.16
C GLN A 194 -17.78 4.07 35.90
N ARG A 195 -17.92 5.29 35.37
CA ARG A 195 -17.47 6.52 36.04
C ARG A 195 -18.27 6.80 37.31
N GLU A 196 -19.59 6.61 37.29
CA GLU A 196 -20.45 6.72 38.48
C GLU A 196 -20.09 5.66 39.53
N ARG A 197 -19.81 4.41 39.13
CA ARG A 197 -19.32 3.38 40.06
C ARG A 197 -18.00 3.77 40.70
N MET A 198 -17.03 4.25 39.91
CA MET A 198 -15.73 4.70 40.43
C MET A 198 -15.85 5.90 41.40
N LEU A 199 -16.81 6.80 41.16
CA LEU A 199 -17.09 7.92 42.06
C LEU A 199 -17.82 7.45 43.33
N GLY A 200 -18.75 6.50 43.21
CA GLY A 200 -19.40 5.86 44.35
C GLY A 200 -18.43 5.07 45.22
N GLU A 201 -17.46 4.38 44.62
CA GLU A 201 -16.38 3.66 45.34
C GLU A 201 -15.45 4.63 46.08
N LYS A 202 -15.12 5.78 45.46
CA LYS A 202 -14.36 6.85 46.12
C LYS A 202 -15.13 7.54 47.23
N ASN A 203 -16.45 7.72 47.08
CA ASN A 203 -17.29 8.34 48.11
C ASN A 203 -17.55 7.37 49.28
N ALA A 204 -17.78 6.09 49.00
CA ALA A 204 -17.92 5.04 50.02
C ALA A 204 -16.61 4.79 50.80
N SER A 205 -15.45 4.97 50.16
CA SER A 205 -14.15 4.93 50.85
C SER A 205 -13.89 6.16 51.75
N SER A 206 -14.66 7.24 51.60
CA SER A 206 -14.53 8.47 52.39
C SER A 206 -15.51 8.55 53.58
N GLU A 207 -16.65 7.85 53.56
CA GLU A 207 -17.63 7.85 54.66
C GLU A 207 -17.30 6.86 55.80
N GLY A 208 -16.30 5.98 55.63
CA GLY A 208 -15.85 5.03 56.66
C GLY A 208 -14.96 5.61 57.77
N MET A 209 -14.65 6.91 57.77
CA MET A 209 -13.66 7.51 58.69
C MET A 209 -14.18 8.65 59.58
N GLN A 210 -15.50 8.83 59.71
CA GLN A 210 -16.08 9.83 60.62
C GLN A 210 -17.20 9.27 61.51
N SER A 211 -16.94 8.14 62.18
CA SER A 211 -17.69 7.82 63.40
C SER A 211 -16.77 7.16 64.44
N ASN A 212 -15.94 7.95 65.11
CA ASN A 212 -15.49 7.67 66.47
C ASN A 212 -14.93 8.96 67.06
N GLY A 213 -15.83 9.76 67.64
CA GLY A 213 -15.42 10.97 68.34
C GLY A 213 -16.58 11.81 68.83
N HIS A 214 -17.39 11.31 69.78
CA HIS A 214 -17.96 12.19 70.80
C HIS A 214 -18.55 11.44 72.02
N PHE A 215 -18.04 11.83 73.19
CA PHE A 215 -18.78 12.17 74.43
C PHE A 215 -18.83 11.21 75.65
N ILE A 216 -18.17 11.71 76.72
CA ILE A 216 -18.55 11.76 78.17
C ILE A 216 -18.49 10.43 78.94
N CYS A 217 -17.85 10.31 80.12
CA CYS A 217 -17.66 11.21 81.26
C CYS A 217 -16.30 11.00 81.93
#